data_AF-D6GQZ0-F1
#
_entry.id   AF-D6GQZ0-F1
#
_cell.length_a   1.000
_cell.length_b   1.000
_cell.length_c   1.000
_cell.angle_alpha   90.00
_cell.angle_beta   90.00
_cell.angle_gamma   90.00
#
_symmetry.space_group_name_H-M   'P 1'
#
loop_
_entity.id
_entity.type
_entity.pdbx_description
1 polymer ?
#
loop_
_entity_poly.entity_id
_entity_poly.type
_entity_poly.pdbx_seq_one_letter_code
_entity_poly.pdbx_strand_id
1 'polypeptide(L)'
;MRDEIVLSKDEYIKILNTLEKVIYVLHRSESRDHPDTRAYSLALGCEQMNITDNLLSARDILYTAISQKEYDELDDSGMLDFERIFLTDETDITILRQMLLPYITKWEPVKP
;
A
#
# COMPACT_ATOMS: atom_id res chain seq x y z
N MET A 1 14.46 25.99 -13.77
CA MET A 1 13.87 24.99 -14.68
C MET A 1 13.53 23.81 -13.77
N ARG A 2 12.28 23.33 -13.72
CA ARG A 2 12.00 22.07 -13.00
C ARG A 2 12.57 20.95 -13.86
N ASP A 3 13.29 20.04 -13.25
CA ASP A 3 13.80 18.87 -13.95
C ASP A 3 12.62 18.05 -14.48
N GLU A 4 12.71 17.62 -15.74
CA GLU A 4 11.66 16.86 -16.39
C GLU A 4 11.85 15.39 -16.01
N ILE A 5 10.86 14.81 -15.32
CA ILE A 5 10.83 13.38 -15.02
C ILE A 5 10.44 12.64 -16.31
N VAL A 6 11.40 11.91 -16.88
CA VAL A 6 11.19 11.11 -18.09
C VAL A 6 11.05 9.65 -17.69
N LEU A 7 9.85 9.09 -17.86
CA LEU A 7 9.59 7.67 -17.69
C LEU A 7 9.54 6.99 -19.06
N SER A 8 10.07 5.77 -19.15
CA SER A 8 9.76 4.90 -20.29
C SER A 8 8.28 4.54 -20.29
N LYS A 9 7.76 4.17 -21.48
CA LYS A 9 6.37 3.72 -21.63
C LYS A 9 6.07 2.51 -20.74
N ASP A 10 7.02 1.60 -20.56
CA ASP A 10 6.84 0.39 -19.76
C ASP A 10 6.78 0.71 -18.27
N GLU A 11 7.61 1.64 -17.78
CA GLU A 11 7.56 2.15 -16.41
C GLU A 11 6.23 2.85 -16.11
N TYR A 12 5.78 3.71 -17.02
CA TYR A 12 4.47 4.36 -16.91
C TYR A 12 3.33 3.34 -16.83
N ILE A 13 3.34 2.32 -17.70
CA ILE A 13 2.32 1.26 -17.70
C ILE A 13 2.36 0.45 -16.39
N LYS A 14 3.55 0.15 -15.85
CA LYS A 14 3.70 -0.56 -14.56
C LYS A 14 3.11 0.24 -13.39
N ILE A 15 3.41 1.53 -13.31
CA ILE A 15 2.88 2.41 -12.27
C ILE A 15 1.36 2.50 -12.37
N LEU A 16 0.82 2.75 -13.57
CA LEU A 16 -0.62 2.84 -13.79
C LEU A 16 -1.35 1.55 -13.45
N ASN A 17 -0.84 0.40 -13.90
CA ASN A 17 -1.44 -0.91 -13.59
C ASN A 17 -1.45 -1.19 -12.07
N THR A 18 -0.41 -0.77 -11.35
CA THR A 18 -0.35 -0.91 -9.90
C THR A 18 -1.43 -0.08 -9.21
N LEU A 19 -1.59 1.18 -9.64
CA LEU A 19 -2.64 2.08 -9.13
C LEU A 19 -4.04 1.49 -9.34
N GLU A 20 -4.33 1.02 -10.56
CA GLU A 20 -5.63 0.43 -10.89
C GLU A 20 -5.96 -0.78 -10.00
N LYS A 21 -4.98 -1.65 -9.74
CA LYS A 21 -5.20 -2.82 -8.85
C LYS A 21 -5.47 -2.39 -7.40
N VAL A 22 -4.77 -1.37 -6.89
CA VAL A 22 -5.01 -0.84 -5.54
C VAL A 22 -6.43 -0.27 -5.43
N ILE A 23 -6.86 0.53 -6.41
CA ILE A 23 -8.21 1.09 -6.47
C ILE A 23 -9.27 -0.03 -6.49
N TYR A 24 -9.05 -1.06 -7.31
CA TYR A 24 -9.96 -2.20 -7.40
C TYR A 24 -10.09 -2.95 -6.07
N VAL A 25 -8.98 -3.23 -5.38
CA VAL A 25 -8.99 -3.92 -4.08
C VAL A 25 -9.69 -3.07 -3.03
N LEU A 26 -9.46 -1.75 -3.00
CA LEU A 26 -10.15 -0.82 -2.12
C LEU A 26 -11.66 -0.82 -2.36
N HIS A 27 -12.09 -0.67 -3.62
CA HIS A 27 -13.51 -0.67 -3.97
C HIS A 27 -14.21 -1.99 -3.60
N ARG A 28 -13.55 -3.13 -3.86
CA ARG A 28 -14.08 -4.45 -3.48
C ARG A 28 -14.12 -4.65 -1.96
N SER A 29 -13.20 -4.05 -1.22
CA SER A 29 -13.18 -4.08 0.24
C SER A 29 -14.33 -3.23 0.81
N GLU A 30 -14.53 -2.01 0.30
CA GLU A 30 -15.59 -1.09 0.72
C GLU A 30 -17.01 -1.61 0.45
N SER A 31 -17.20 -2.37 -0.64
CA SER A 31 -18.49 -2.98 -0.96
C SER A 31 -18.94 -4.09 0.01
N ARG A 32 -18.14 -4.45 1.01
CA ARG A 32 -18.54 -5.40 2.06
C ARG A 32 -19.14 -4.70 3.28
N ASP A 33 -20.27 -5.23 3.74
CA ASP A 33 -21.03 -4.64 4.85
C ASP A 33 -20.26 -4.64 6.19
N HIS A 34 -19.50 -5.70 6.49
CA HIS A 34 -18.83 -5.88 7.79
C HIS A 34 -17.37 -5.34 7.78
N PRO A 35 -17.00 -4.39 8.67
CA PRO A 35 -15.66 -3.76 8.72
C PRO A 35 -14.49 -4.76 8.78
N ASP A 36 -14.54 -5.75 9.67
CA ASP A 36 -13.49 -6.79 9.74
C ASP A 36 -13.33 -7.54 8.41
N THR A 37 -14.43 -7.84 7.73
CA THR A 37 -14.37 -8.51 6.43
C THR A 37 -13.77 -7.60 5.35
N ARG A 38 -13.85 -6.27 5.50
CA ARG A 38 -13.16 -5.32 4.62
C ARG A 38 -11.65 -5.42 4.81
N ALA A 39 -11.18 -5.37 6.05
CA ALA A 39 -9.75 -5.49 6.37
C ALA A 39 -9.17 -6.82 5.88
N TYR A 40 -9.85 -7.95 6.12
CA TYR A 40 -9.42 -9.25 5.59
C TYR A 40 -9.47 -9.33 4.06
N SER A 41 -10.49 -8.76 3.43
CA SER A 41 -10.60 -8.75 1.97
C SER A 41 -9.52 -7.90 1.33
N LEU A 42 -9.13 -6.82 2.00
CA LEU A 42 -8.07 -5.93 1.54
C LEU A 42 -6.72 -6.63 1.63
N ALA A 43 -6.42 -7.27 2.77
CA ALA A 43 -5.19 -8.05 2.94
C ALA A 43 -5.10 -9.20 1.92
N LEU A 44 -6.16 -10.01 1.78
CA LEU A 44 -6.20 -11.11 0.80
C LEU A 44 -6.10 -10.61 -0.65
N GLY A 45 -6.78 -9.51 -0.97
CA GLY A 45 -6.74 -8.91 -2.30
C GLY A 45 -5.35 -8.36 -2.65
N CYS A 46 -4.67 -7.74 -1.68
CA CYS A 46 -3.31 -7.26 -1.85
C CYS A 46 -2.35 -8.41 -2.15
N GLU A 47 -2.44 -9.51 -1.40
CA GLU A 47 -1.62 -10.71 -1.59
C GLU A 47 -1.88 -11.36 -2.96
N GLN A 48 -3.15 -11.65 -3.28
CA GLN A 48 -3.52 -12.33 -4.53
C GLN A 48 -3.15 -11.55 -5.80
N MET A 49 -3.13 -10.22 -5.73
CA MET A 49 -2.80 -9.35 -6.87
C MET A 49 -1.32 -8.92 -6.89
N ASN A 50 -0.53 -9.42 -5.96
CA ASN A 50 0.86 -9.06 -5.71
C ASN A 50 1.06 -7.53 -5.60
N ILE A 51 0.19 -6.86 -4.84
CA ILE A 51 0.18 -5.39 -4.73
C ILE A 51 1.45 -4.86 -4.08
N THR A 52 1.95 -5.52 -3.04
CA THR A 52 3.13 -5.07 -2.30
C THR A 52 4.36 -5.00 -3.20
N ASP A 53 4.69 -6.09 -3.92
CA ASP A 53 5.83 -6.08 -4.84
C ASP A 53 5.67 -5.06 -5.97
N ASN A 54 4.45 -4.93 -6.50
CA ASN A 54 4.17 -3.97 -7.57
C ASN A 54 4.34 -2.51 -7.09
N LEU A 55 3.90 -2.21 -5.85
CA LEU A 55 4.10 -0.89 -5.23
C LEU A 55 5.56 -0.61 -4.93
N LEU A 56 6.31 -1.60 -4.44
CA LEU A 56 7.76 -1.47 -4.23
C LEU A 56 8.49 -1.21 -5.55
N SER A 57 8.16 -1.94 -6.61
CA SER A 57 8.73 -1.72 -7.94
C SER A 57 8.37 -0.35 -8.51
N ALA A 58 7.12 0.10 -8.35
CA ALA A 58 6.69 1.44 -8.75
C ALA A 58 7.44 2.53 -7.98
N ARG A 59 7.65 2.33 -6.67
CA ARG A 59 8.42 3.26 -5.83
C ARG A 59 9.87 3.35 -6.28
N ASP A 60 10.51 2.24 -6.59
CA ASP A 60 11.92 2.24 -7.02
C ASP A 60 12.11 2.97 -8.36
N ILE A 61 11.15 2.85 -9.30
CA ILE A 61 11.11 3.64 -10.54
C ILE A 61 11.06 5.14 -10.21
N LEU A 62 10.18 5.55 -9.29
CA LEU A 62 10.02 6.95 -8.91
C LEU A 62 11.26 7.49 -8.17
N TYR A 63 11.90 6.69 -7.30
CA TYR A 63 13.14 7.09 -6.63
C TYR A 63 14.31 7.21 -7.59
N THR A 64 14.37 6.39 -8.63
CA THR A 64 15.38 6.52 -9.69
C THR A 64 15.18 7.80 -10.52
N ALA A 65 13.96 8.36 -10.50
CA ALA A 65 13.61 9.55 -11.26
C ALA A 65 13.86 10.88 -10.54
N ILE A 66 14.21 10.86 -9.25
CA ILE A 66 14.50 12.07 -8.46
C ILE A 66 15.98 12.15 -8.10
N SER A 67 16.51 13.36 -7.94
CA SER A 67 17.88 13.58 -7.50
C SER A 67 18.06 13.25 -6.01
N GLN A 68 19.30 13.04 -5.58
CA GLN A 68 19.61 12.81 -4.16
C GLN A 68 19.10 13.95 -3.27
N LYS A 69 19.20 15.20 -3.73
CA LYS A 69 18.72 16.38 -2.99
C LYS A 69 17.19 16.34 -2.81
N GLU A 70 16.46 15.96 -3.85
CA GLU A 70 15.00 15.83 -3.77
C GLU A 70 14.58 14.64 -2.91
N TYR A 71 15.37 13.57 -2.89
CA TYR A 71 15.19 12.46 -1.96
C TYR A 71 15.39 12.91 -0.51
N ASP A 72 16.48 13.60 -0.21
CA ASP A 72 16.78 14.10 1.14
C ASP A 72 15.66 15.06 1.61
N GLU A 73 15.16 15.93 0.73
CA GLU A 73 14.00 16.79 1.02
C GLU A 73 12.71 16.00 1.29
N LEU A 74 12.52 14.87 0.60
CA LEU A 74 11.38 13.98 0.81
C LEU A 74 11.49 13.20 2.13
N ASP A 75 12.69 12.74 2.48
CA ASP A 75 12.98 12.05 3.74
C ASP A 75 12.77 12.99 4.93
N ASP A 76 13.35 14.20 4.87
CA ASP A 76 13.20 15.25 5.88
C ASP A 76 11.75 15.72 6.05
N SER A 77 10.88 15.50 5.05
CA SER A 77 9.46 15.86 5.12
C SER A 77 8.64 14.96 6.05
N GLY A 78 9.19 13.82 6.46
CA GLY A 78 8.47 12.79 7.22
C GLY A 78 7.42 12.03 6.41
N MET A 79 7.27 12.31 5.11
CA MET A 79 6.36 11.54 4.23
C MET A 79 6.80 10.08 4.05
N LEU A 80 8.02 9.72 4.42
CA LEU A 80 8.51 8.34 4.42
C LEU A 80 8.38 7.65 5.79
N ASP A 81 8.04 8.39 6.86
CA ASP A 81 7.82 7.89 8.21
C ASP A 81 6.44 7.24 8.34
N PHE A 82 6.23 6.17 7.59
CA PHE A 82 5.18 5.21 7.89
C PHE A 82 5.79 4.08 8.70
N GLU A 83 5.20 3.74 9.86
CA GLU A 83 5.52 2.48 10.54
C GLU A 83 5.23 1.32 9.59
N ARG A 84 6.30 0.76 8.99
CA ARG A 84 6.17 -0.44 8.18
C ARG A 84 5.79 -1.58 9.10
N ILE A 85 4.57 -2.08 8.91
CA ILE A 85 4.17 -3.38 9.45
C ILE A 85 4.94 -4.44 8.66
N PHE A 86 6.01 -4.97 9.25
CA PHE A 86 6.75 -6.09 8.68
C PHE A 86 6.00 -7.39 8.99
N LEU A 87 5.50 -8.05 7.93
CA LEU A 87 4.94 -9.39 8.02
C LEU A 87 6.08 -10.39 7.80
N THR A 88 6.22 -11.36 8.69
CA THR A 88 7.16 -12.50 8.55
C THR A 88 6.39 -13.77 8.18
N ASP A 89 7.09 -14.82 7.74
CA ASP A 89 6.49 -16.14 7.45
C ASP A 89 5.75 -16.75 8.67
N GLU A 90 6.04 -16.26 9.87
CA GLU A 90 5.40 -16.66 11.14
C GLU A 90 4.12 -15.86 11.44
N THR A 91 3.79 -14.86 10.63
CA THR A 91 2.67 -13.94 10.90
C THR A 91 1.33 -14.58 10.52
N ASP A 92 0.72 -15.29 11.48
CA ASP A 92 -0.63 -15.83 11.33
C ASP A 92 -1.72 -14.75 11.50
N ILE A 93 -2.95 -15.06 11.06
CA ILE A 93 -4.10 -14.15 11.08
C ILE A 93 -4.42 -13.55 12.47
N THR A 94 -4.07 -14.25 13.55
CA THR A 94 -4.22 -13.86 14.95
C THR A 94 -3.19 -12.82 15.36
N ILE A 95 -1.94 -13.01 14.93
CA ILE A 95 -0.85 -12.05 15.15
C ILE A 95 -1.14 -10.79 14.33
N LEU A 96 -1.53 -10.95 13.07
CA LEU A 96 -1.93 -9.85 12.19
C LEU A 96 -3.10 -9.03 12.79
N ARG A 97 -4.10 -9.70 13.37
CA ARG A 97 -5.20 -9.06 14.11
C ARG A 97 -4.72 -8.17 15.25
N GLN A 98 -3.77 -8.65 16.05
CA GLN A 98 -3.22 -7.89 17.17
C GLN A 98 -2.39 -6.70 16.69
N MET A 99 -1.57 -6.89 15.65
CA MET A 99 -0.78 -5.82 15.05
C MET A 99 -1.65 -4.71 14.45
N LEU A 100 -2.79 -5.06 13.85
CA LEU A 100 -3.69 -4.10 13.22
C LEU A 100 -4.62 -3.39 14.23
N LEU A 101 -4.79 -3.93 15.43
CA LEU A 101 -5.71 -3.42 16.45
C LEU A 101 -5.56 -1.91 16.73
N PRO A 102 -4.35 -1.33 16.84
CA PRO A 102 -4.17 0.11 17.06
C PRO A 102 -4.63 1.00 15.90
N TYR A 103 -4.67 0.45 14.69
CA TYR A 103 -5.05 1.16 13.47
C TYR A 103 -6.54 0.99 13.12
N ILE A 104 -7.25 0.08 13.81
CA ILE A 104 -8.70 -0.08 13.69
C ILE A 104 -9.38 0.96 14.58
N THR A 105 -9.76 2.09 13.98
CA THR A 105 -10.35 3.24 14.68
C THR A 105 -11.73 2.98 15.27
N LYS A 106 -12.44 1.90 14.87
CA LYS A 106 -13.72 1.51 15.47
C LYS A 106 -14.03 0.03 15.27
N TRP A 107 -14.24 -0.69 16.38
CA TRP A 107 -14.89 -1.99 16.39
C TRP A 107 -16.38 -1.80 16.68
N GLU A 108 -17.23 -2.00 15.66
CA GLU A 108 -18.67 -2.10 15.90
C GLU A 108 -19.08 -3.57 15.93
N PRO A 109 -19.61 -4.08 17.06
CA PRO A 109 -20.13 -5.44 17.10
C PRO A 109 -21.34 -5.52 16.17
N VAL A 110 -21.24 -6.37 15.15
CA VAL A 110 -22.34 -6.63 14.25
C VAL A 110 -23.42 -7.38 15.01
N LYS A 111 -24.61 -6.78 15.10
CA LYS A 111 -25.78 -7.48 15.60
C LYS A 111 -26.08 -8.66 14.66
N PRO A 112 -26.36 -9.85 15.22
CA PRO A 112 -26.65 -11.04 14.42
C PRO A 112 -27.84 -10.85 13.48
#